data_AF-A0ABD2TUT3-F1
#
_entry.id   AF-A0ABD2TUT3-F1
#
_cell.length_a   1.000
_cell.length_b   1.000
_cell.length_c   1.000
_cell.angle_alpha   90.00
_cell.angle_beta   90.00
_cell.angle_gamma   90.00
#
_symmetry.space_group_name_H-M   'P 1'
#
loop_
_entity.id
_entity.type
_entity.pdbx_description
1 polymer ?
#
loop_
_entity_poly.entity_id
_entity_poly.type
_entity_poly.pdbx_seq_one_letter_code
_entity_poly.pdbx_strand_id
1 'polypeptide(L)'
;MENPSHNDADSLRREIQELRDIQRSVEEPEAFGLELKKSLEDCTLQFESKVEQILCDASEVNFSSDQDLDEFWNYLKNELSTEEAKNAKIADEIEGLSREYVEGYSKLVNDIEGLSCPLELIESLGLEQGRALTNFPCSTPGEDKGNLSSAPVEHNFKIFELGNQLEKSKLNLKSLEELESTFNRFEAIEKIEDAFSGLKIVEFEGNRIRLSLRTFIPNLENLLHNQTIDVAEPPEQNHELLIELMDGTMELKHVEIFPNDVSISDITDTAKSLRQVYFPVGVLENRSSLEWFVKRVQDRIVLSTLRRFLVKSANSSRHSFDYVDRDETIVAHMVGGIDAFIKLPQGWPLTSSGLTLVSLKSSSQYSQQISLTLLCKVAEVANSLDTNARQTISGFTDRVEEILMQQMTAVTTST
;
A
#
# COMPACT_ATOMS: atom_id res chain seq x y z
N MET A 1 4.76 27.83 -66.65
CA MET A 1 5.75 28.34 -65.67
C MET A 1 5.02 28.37 -64.34
N GLU A 2 5.16 27.30 -63.55
CA GLU A 2 4.60 27.22 -62.20
C GLU A 2 5.40 28.16 -61.28
N ASN A 3 4.69 28.95 -60.47
CA ASN A 3 5.30 29.88 -59.53
C ASN A 3 6.06 29.09 -58.45
N PRO A 4 7.37 29.30 -58.27
CA PRO A 4 8.16 28.60 -57.26
C PRO A 4 7.82 29.02 -55.82
N SER A 5 7.01 30.06 -55.62
CA SER A 5 6.71 30.63 -54.29
C SER A 5 5.65 29.88 -53.48
N HIS A 6 4.82 29.02 -54.09
CA HIS A 6 3.74 28.34 -53.37
C HIS A 6 4.24 27.13 -52.56
N ASN A 7 5.26 26.43 -53.07
CA ASN A 7 5.85 25.27 -52.38
C ASN A 7 6.61 25.66 -51.09
N ASP A 8 7.26 26.82 -51.08
CA ASP A 8 8.05 27.27 -49.92
C ASP A 8 7.15 27.69 -48.75
N ALA A 9 6.00 28.32 -49.02
CA ALA A 9 5.03 28.72 -48.01
C ALA A 9 4.34 27.51 -47.36
N ASP A 10 4.02 26.48 -48.14
CA ASP A 10 3.42 25.25 -47.63
C ASP A 10 4.42 24.38 -46.88
N SER A 11 5.71 24.43 -47.24
CA SER A 11 6.79 23.82 -46.47
C SER A 11 6.99 24.51 -45.11
N LEU A 12 7.01 25.84 -45.09
CA LEU A 12 7.06 26.63 -43.85
C LEU A 12 5.85 26.39 -42.94
N ARG A 13 4.65 26.23 -43.51
CA ARG A 13 3.44 25.86 -42.74
C ARG A 13 3.57 24.50 -42.08
N ARG A 14 4.12 23.52 -42.79
CA ARG A 14 4.35 22.18 -42.24
C ARG A 14 5.33 22.22 -41.08
N GLU A 15 6.40 22.97 -41.22
CA GLU A 15 7.44 23.11 -40.19
C GLU A 15 6.90 23.84 -38.92
N ILE A 16 6.08 24.87 -39.09
CA ILE A 16 5.39 25.54 -37.96
C ILE A 16 4.35 24.62 -37.30
N GLN A 17 3.65 23.80 -38.10
CA GLN A 17 2.68 22.85 -37.57
C GLN A 17 3.37 21.72 -36.79
N GLU A 18 4.50 21.20 -37.29
CA GLU A 18 5.33 20.23 -36.58
C GLU A 18 5.84 20.79 -35.24
N LEU A 19 6.27 22.06 -35.20
CA LEU A 19 6.67 22.72 -33.96
C LEU A 19 5.49 22.86 -32.96
N ARG A 20 4.27 23.14 -33.43
CA ARG A 20 3.06 23.18 -32.59
C ARG A 20 2.64 21.80 -32.08
N ASP A 21 2.84 20.76 -32.86
CA ASP A 21 2.51 19.40 -32.44
C ASP A 21 3.54 18.85 -31.43
N ILE A 22 4.82 19.22 -31.57
CA ILE A 22 5.84 18.99 -30.53
C ILE A 22 5.52 19.77 -29.25
N GLN A 23 5.03 21.01 -29.36
CA GLN A 23 4.58 21.78 -28.20
C GLN A 23 3.46 21.06 -27.42
N ARG A 24 2.52 20.43 -28.13
CA ARG A 24 1.37 19.72 -27.54
C ARG A 24 1.78 18.37 -26.92
N SER A 25 2.79 17.69 -27.45
CA SER A 25 3.28 16.42 -26.87
C SER A 25 4.10 16.61 -25.59
N VAL A 26 4.56 17.83 -25.29
CA VAL A 26 5.24 18.15 -24.02
C VAL A 26 4.25 18.29 -22.85
N GLU A 27 2.96 18.56 -23.11
CA GLU A 27 1.91 18.55 -22.08
C GLU A 27 1.54 17.11 -21.62
N GLU A 28 1.93 16.07 -22.36
CA GLU A 28 1.73 14.66 -22.01
C GLU A 28 3.08 13.89 -22.00
N PRO A 29 3.81 13.90 -20.87
CA PRO A 29 5.19 13.41 -20.82
C PRO A 29 5.24 11.91 -20.49
N GLU A 30 4.73 11.04 -21.38
CA GLU A 30 4.85 9.59 -21.18
C GLU A 30 6.31 9.11 -21.27
N ALA A 31 7.14 9.75 -22.11
CA ALA A 31 8.53 9.35 -22.34
C ALA A 31 9.51 9.88 -21.28
N PHE A 32 9.30 11.10 -20.78
CA PHE A 32 10.15 11.71 -19.73
C PHE A 32 9.97 11.02 -18.37
N GLY A 33 8.76 10.51 -18.10
CA GLY A 33 8.42 9.82 -16.86
C GLY A 33 9.20 8.51 -16.66
N LEU A 34 9.56 7.80 -17.74
CA LEU A 34 10.28 6.52 -17.65
C LEU A 34 11.75 6.69 -17.26
N GLU A 35 12.43 7.71 -17.79
CA GLU A 35 13.84 7.99 -17.49
C GLU A 35 13.99 8.60 -16.09
N LEU A 36 13.06 9.49 -15.70
CA LEU A 36 12.99 10.03 -14.34
C LEU A 36 12.70 8.95 -13.31
N LYS A 37 11.77 8.02 -13.62
CA LYS A 37 11.44 6.87 -12.75
C LYS A 37 12.64 5.96 -12.56
N LYS A 38 13.38 5.66 -13.62
CA LYS A 38 14.60 4.85 -13.53
C LYS A 38 15.68 5.54 -12.68
N SER A 39 15.89 6.84 -12.85
CA SER A 39 16.82 7.60 -12.00
C SER A 39 16.38 7.66 -10.53
N LEU A 40 15.07 7.70 -10.26
CA LEU A 40 14.51 7.66 -8.90
C LEU A 40 14.71 6.29 -8.25
N GLU A 41 14.50 5.20 -9.02
CA GLU A 41 14.77 3.82 -8.59
C GLU A 41 16.25 3.63 -8.28
N ASP A 42 17.16 4.11 -9.14
CA ASP A 42 18.61 4.05 -8.90
C ASP A 42 19.04 4.86 -7.65
N CYS A 43 18.43 6.03 -7.43
CA CYS A 43 18.66 6.83 -6.22
C CYS A 43 18.15 6.13 -4.95
N THR A 44 17.00 5.46 -5.03
CA THR A 44 16.42 4.70 -3.93
C THR A 44 17.32 3.51 -3.55
N LEU A 45 17.82 2.78 -4.56
CA LEU A 45 18.75 1.66 -4.34
C LEU A 45 20.08 2.12 -3.74
N GLN A 46 20.63 3.26 -4.16
CA GLN A 46 21.84 3.82 -3.55
C GLN A 46 21.61 4.25 -2.09
N PHE A 47 20.44 4.80 -1.79
CA PHE A 47 20.07 5.18 -0.43
C PHE A 47 19.91 3.96 0.47
N GLU A 48 19.18 2.94 0.03
CA GLU A 48 19.03 1.66 0.74
C GLU A 48 20.40 1.02 1.01
N SER A 49 21.25 0.92 -0.01
CA SER A 49 22.60 0.36 0.14
C SER A 49 23.45 1.15 1.15
N LYS A 50 23.36 2.49 1.17
CA LYS A 50 24.05 3.31 2.17
C LYS A 50 23.48 3.11 3.57
N VAL A 51 22.17 2.96 3.71
CA VAL A 51 21.53 2.72 5.02
C VAL A 51 21.94 1.34 5.55
N GLU A 52 21.96 0.31 4.72
CA GLU A 52 22.45 -1.02 5.09
C GLU A 52 23.93 -0.98 5.48
N GLN A 53 24.77 -0.24 4.74
CA GLN A 53 26.17 -0.04 5.08
C GLN A 53 26.33 0.60 6.46
N ILE A 54 25.59 1.67 6.76
CA ILE A 54 25.62 2.35 8.07
C ILE A 54 25.14 1.41 9.19
N LEU A 55 24.13 0.57 8.92
CA LEU A 55 23.60 -0.38 9.89
C LEU A 55 24.61 -1.50 10.20
N CYS A 56 25.31 -1.99 9.17
CA CYS A 56 26.40 -2.96 9.29
C CYS A 56 27.58 -2.37 10.08
N ASP A 57 28.02 -1.16 9.72
CA ASP A 57 29.11 -0.45 10.39
C ASP A 57 28.76 -0.17 11.86
N ALA A 58 27.50 0.13 12.17
CA ALA A 58 27.01 0.29 13.55
C ALA A 58 26.96 -1.03 14.34
N SER A 59 26.80 -2.16 13.66
CA SER A 59 26.74 -3.50 14.29
C SER A 59 28.12 -4.09 14.59
N GLU A 60 29.17 -3.69 13.84
CA GLU A 60 30.55 -4.12 14.06
C GLU A 60 31.23 -3.36 15.21
N VAL A 61 30.71 -2.21 15.61
CA VAL A 61 31.21 -1.41 16.74
C VAL A 61 30.55 -1.87 18.04
N ASN A 62 31.26 -2.70 18.81
CA ASN A 62 30.88 -3.00 20.19
C ASN A 62 31.08 -1.75 21.07
N PHE A 63 30.03 -0.94 21.21
CA PHE A 63 30.01 0.22 22.09
C PHE A 63 30.30 -0.23 23.53
N SER A 64 31.51 0.06 24.00
CA SER A 64 32.00 -0.39 25.30
C SER A 64 31.78 0.67 26.38
N SER A 65 31.49 1.91 25.97
CA SER A 65 31.28 3.06 26.85
C SER A 65 30.29 4.08 26.25
N ASP A 66 29.65 4.88 27.12
CA ASP A 66 28.74 5.98 26.72
C ASP A 66 29.44 7.04 25.83
N GLN A 67 30.77 7.14 25.93
CA GLN A 67 31.57 8.09 25.15
C GLN A 67 31.71 7.67 23.68
N ASP A 68 31.71 6.36 23.40
CA ASP A 68 31.73 5.82 22.03
C ASP A 68 30.37 6.01 21.33
N LEU A 69 29.27 6.00 22.09
CA LEU A 69 27.91 6.28 21.61
C LEU A 69 27.72 7.75 21.25
N ASP A 70 28.22 8.67 22.08
CA ASP A 70 28.16 10.11 21.80
C ASP A 70 28.99 10.48 20.57
N GLU A 71 30.13 9.82 20.35
CA GLU A 71 30.98 10.05 19.17
C GLU A 71 30.30 9.53 17.89
N PHE A 72 29.67 8.35 17.95
CA PHE A 72 28.88 7.80 16.84
C PHE A 72 27.62 8.62 16.53
N TRP A 73 26.92 9.11 17.56
CA TRP A 73 25.78 10.00 17.39
C TRP A 73 26.18 11.33 16.72
N ASN A 74 27.31 11.91 17.13
CA ASN A 74 27.85 13.11 16.49
C ASN A 74 28.28 12.85 15.04
N TYR A 75 28.83 11.67 14.75
CA TYR A 75 29.15 11.25 13.39
C TYR A 75 27.89 11.19 12.51
N LEU A 76 26.84 10.48 12.95
CA LEU A 76 25.56 10.39 12.23
C LEU A 76 24.92 11.77 12.02
N LYS A 77 24.96 12.62 13.05
CA LYS A 77 24.41 13.98 12.96
C LYS A 77 25.15 14.83 11.92
N ASN A 78 26.48 14.72 11.86
CA ASN A 78 27.28 15.43 10.87
C ASN A 78 27.06 14.89 9.45
N GLU A 79 26.95 13.58 9.28
CA GLU A 79 26.65 12.95 7.98
C GLU A 79 25.27 13.40 7.47
N LEU A 80 24.26 13.40 8.34
CA LEU A 80 22.91 13.89 8.04
C LEU A 80 22.91 15.37 7.61
N SER A 81 23.57 16.25 8.38
CA SER A 81 23.65 17.67 8.02
C SER A 81 24.42 17.90 6.71
N THR A 82 25.38 17.03 6.38
CA THR A 82 26.13 17.12 5.13
C THR A 82 25.26 16.72 3.93
N GLU A 83 24.44 15.69 4.06
CA GLU A 83 23.50 15.28 3.01
C GLU A 83 22.31 16.23 2.88
N GLU A 84 21.79 16.79 3.97
CA GLU A 84 20.79 17.86 3.94
C GLU A 84 21.30 19.08 3.15
N ALA A 85 22.56 19.46 3.33
CA ALA A 85 23.17 20.56 2.58
C ALA A 85 23.33 20.25 1.08
N LYS A 86 23.66 19.00 0.71
CA LYS A 86 23.70 18.57 -0.70
C LYS A 86 22.31 18.56 -1.32
N ASN A 87 21.30 18.06 -0.59
CA ASN A 87 19.91 18.07 -1.05
C ASN A 87 19.38 19.50 -1.25
N ALA A 88 19.70 20.43 -0.34
CA ALA A 88 19.37 21.83 -0.51
C ALA A 88 19.98 22.41 -1.79
N LYS A 89 21.25 22.09 -2.08
CA LYS A 89 21.93 22.55 -3.30
C LYS A 89 21.31 21.96 -4.58
N ILE A 90 20.92 20.68 -4.55
CA ILE A 90 20.22 20.03 -5.66
C ILE A 90 18.84 20.66 -5.86
N ALA A 91 18.11 20.96 -4.78
CA ALA A 91 16.82 21.64 -4.85
C ALA A 91 16.94 23.03 -5.49
N ASP A 92 17.95 23.81 -5.11
CA ASP A 92 18.24 25.11 -5.72
C ASP A 92 18.57 25.00 -7.23
N GLU A 93 19.31 23.96 -7.63
CA GLU A 93 19.64 23.69 -9.03
C GLU A 93 18.41 23.27 -9.85
N ILE A 94 17.53 22.45 -9.28
CA ILE A 94 16.24 22.08 -9.89
C ILE A 94 15.35 23.32 -10.05
N GLU A 95 15.27 24.19 -9.05
CA GLU A 95 14.49 25.43 -9.14
C GLU A 95 15.05 26.35 -10.24
N GLY A 96 16.39 26.47 -10.33
CA GLY A 96 17.08 27.22 -11.37
C GLY A 96 16.76 26.71 -12.77
N LEU A 97 16.92 25.40 -13.00
CA LEU A 97 16.62 24.75 -14.29
C LEU A 97 15.14 24.83 -14.64
N SER A 98 14.24 24.68 -13.66
CA SER A 98 12.79 24.80 -13.88
C SER A 98 12.41 26.21 -14.32
N ARG A 99 13.02 27.23 -13.71
CA ARG A 99 12.81 28.62 -14.10
C ARG A 99 13.32 28.90 -15.52
N GLU A 100 14.54 28.45 -15.83
CA GLU A 100 15.13 28.61 -17.16
C GLU A 100 14.30 27.89 -18.23
N TYR A 101 13.79 26.70 -17.94
CA TYR A 101 12.90 25.95 -18.81
C TYR A 101 11.59 26.71 -19.08
N VAL A 102 10.92 27.22 -18.04
CA VAL A 102 9.66 27.99 -18.18
C VAL A 102 9.88 29.26 -18.99
N GLU A 103 10.97 29.99 -18.72
CA GLU A 103 11.31 31.22 -19.45
C GLU A 103 11.65 30.93 -20.92
N GLY A 104 12.45 29.89 -21.19
CA GLY A 104 12.81 29.46 -22.54
C GLY A 104 11.60 28.95 -23.33
N TYR A 105 10.73 28.18 -22.70
CA TYR A 105 9.49 27.70 -23.30
C TYR A 105 8.53 28.85 -23.60
N SER A 106 8.33 29.77 -22.66
CA SER A 106 7.48 30.97 -22.88
C SER A 106 7.99 31.81 -24.06
N LYS A 107 9.31 31.98 -24.17
CA LYS A 107 9.93 32.66 -25.32
C LYS A 107 9.66 31.94 -26.63
N LEU A 108 9.82 30.61 -26.67
CA LEU A 108 9.55 29.80 -27.86
C LEU A 108 8.09 29.91 -28.31
N VAL A 109 7.14 29.89 -27.36
CA VAL A 109 5.71 30.07 -27.65
C VAL A 109 5.43 31.44 -28.26
N ASN A 110 6.00 32.50 -27.67
CA ASN A 110 5.85 33.86 -28.20
C ASN A 110 6.47 34.02 -29.60
N ASP A 111 7.61 33.37 -29.87
CA ASP A 111 8.26 33.40 -31.18
C ASP A 111 7.42 32.65 -32.25
N ILE A 112 6.81 31.51 -31.91
CA ILE A 112 5.89 30.77 -32.80
C ILE A 112 4.61 31.56 -33.08
N GLU A 113 4.05 32.23 -32.07
CA GLU A 113 2.89 33.11 -32.24
C GLU A 113 3.24 34.34 -33.11
N GLY A 114 4.41 34.94 -32.89
CA GLY A 114 4.93 36.05 -33.68
C GLY A 114 5.18 35.69 -35.16
N LEU A 115 5.54 34.44 -35.46
CA LEU A 115 5.69 33.93 -36.83
C LEU A 115 4.35 33.62 -37.51
N SER A 116 3.26 33.45 -36.75
CA SER A 116 1.93 33.14 -37.30
C SER A 116 1.27 34.38 -37.92
N CYS A 117 1.45 35.57 -37.33
CA CYS A 117 0.83 36.82 -37.79
C CYS A 117 1.24 37.28 -39.22
N PRO A 118 2.53 37.27 -39.62
CA PRO A 118 2.94 37.63 -40.98
C PRO A 118 2.41 36.64 -42.04
N LEU A 119 2.21 35.38 -41.65
CA LEU A 119 1.80 34.30 -42.55
C LEU A 119 0.30 34.41 -42.89
N GLU A 120 -0.54 34.74 -41.91
CA GLU A 120 -1.96 35.09 -42.12
C GLU A 120 -2.11 36.36 -43.00
N LEU A 121 -1.19 37.31 -42.86
CA LEU A 121 -1.18 38.54 -43.66
C LEU A 121 -0.86 38.25 -45.15
N ILE A 122 0.06 37.31 -45.42
CA ILE A 122 0.38 36.84 -46.79
C ILE A 122 -0.81 36.11 -47.43
N GLU A 123 -1.58 35.33 -46.65
CA GLU A 123 -2.80 34.66 -47.14
C GLU A 123 -3.90 35.67 -47.50
N SER A 124 -4.08 36.72 -46.69
CA SER A 124 -5.07 37.76 -46.95
C SER A 124 -4.80 38.54 -48.25
N LEU A 125 -3.52 38.79 -48.57
CA LEU A 125 -3.11 39.46 -49.82
C LEU A 125 -3.30 38.57 -51.06
N GLY A 126 -3.12 37.25 -50.93
CA GLY A 126 -3.33 36.30 -52.03
C GLY A 126 -4.81 36.12 -52.40
N LEU A 127 -5.72 36.35 -51.46
CA LEU A 127 -7.17 36.14 -51.63
C LEU A 127 -7.88 37.35 -52.28
N GLU A 128 -7.36 38.57 -52.12
CA GLU A 128 -7.91 39.78 -52.76
C GLU A 128 -7.69 39.82 -54.28
N GLN A 129 -6.60 39.24 -54.79
CA GLN A 129 -6.36 39.17 -56.24
C GLN A 129 -7.26 38.15 -56.97
N GLY A 130 -7.88 37.19 -56.27
CA GLY A 130 -8.77 36.19 -56.84
C GLY A 130 -10.24 36.62 -56.98
N ARG A 131 -10.72 37.60 -56.22
CA ARG A 131 -12.15 37.97 -56.14
C ARG A 131 -12.65 38.95 -57.22
N ALA A 132 -11.78 39.48 -58.07
CA ALA A 132 -12.17 40.49 -59.06
C ALA A 132 -12.84 39.93 -60.35
N LEU A 133 -12.91 38.60 -60.53
CA LEU A 133 -13.28 38.00 -61.83
C LEU A 133 -14.65 37.29 -61.89
N THR A 134 -15.44 37.24 -60.83
CA THR A 134 -16.67 36.42 -60.82
C THR A 134 -17.87 37.11 -60.16
N ASN A 135 -18.43 38.13 -60.82
CA ASN A 135 -19.75 38.66 -60.45
C ASN A 135 -20.51 39.12 -61.71
N PHE A 136 -21.49 38.34 -62.18
CA PHE A 136 -22.74 38.82 -62.81
C PHE A 136 -23.79 37.67 -62.98
N PRO A 137 -25.04 37.78 -62.46
CA PRO A 137 -26.06 36.71 -62.49
C PRO A 137 -27.35 37.05 -63.32
N CYS A 138 -28.15 36.04 -63.72
CA CYS A 138 -29.65 36.14 -63.77
C CYS A 138 -30.46 34.84 -64.05
N SER A 139 -31.36 34.49 -63.12
CA SER A 139 -32.78 33.97 -63.10
C SER A 139 -33.42 33.19 -64.28
N THR A 140 -34.28 32.15 -64.12
CA THR A 140 -35.66 32.11 -63.51
C THR A 140 -36.28 30.66 -63.46
N PRO A 141 -37.46 30.42 -62.80
CA PRO A 141 -37.96 29.11 -62.30
C PRO A 141 -39.18 28.50 -63.04
N GLY A 142 -39.52 27.22 -62.75
CA GLY A 142 -40.77 26.57 -63.18
C GLY A 142 -41.21 25.42 -62.26
N GLU A 143 -42.47 25.47 -61.81
CA GLU A 143 -43.19 24.53 -60.94
C GLU A 143 -43.68 23.28 -61.69
N ASP A 144 -43.84 22.13 -61.02
CA ASP A 144 -45.07 21.32 -61.18
C ASP A 144 -45.32 20.34 -60.01
N LYS A 145 -46.60 20.16 -59.67
CA LYS A 145 -47.16 19.38 -58.55
C LYS A 145 -47.62 18.00 -59.02
N GLY A 146 -47.43 16.95 -58.21
CA GLY A 146 -48.13 15.68 -58.40
C GLY A 146 -47.91 14.60 -57.33
N ASN A 147 -49.02 14.18 -56.72
CA ASN A 147 -49.27 12.94 -55.95
C ASN A 147 -48.92 12.85 -54.45
N LEU A 148 -49.97 12.99 -53.62
CA LEU A 148 -50.08 12.52 -52.23
C LEU A 148 -51.08 11.35 -52.20
N SER A 149 -50.64 10.11 -51.92
CA SER A 149 -51.49 9.04 -51.35
C SER A 149 -50.71 7.72 -51.14
N SER A 150 -49.84 7.66 -50.13
CA SER A 150 -49.39 6.42 -49.44
C SER A 150 -48.65 6.73 -48.11
N ALA A 151 -48.18 7.96 -47.95
CA ALA A 151 -47.35 8.43 -46.85
C ALA A 151 -47.79 8.06 -45.40
N PRO A 152 -49.07 8.16 -44.97
CA PRO A 152 -49.37 8.06 -43.54
C PRO A 152 -49.23 6.64 -42.96
N VAL A 153 -49.44 5.59 -43.76
CA VAL A 153 -49.29 4.20 -43.32
C VAL A 153 -47.81 3.81 -43.27
N GLU A 154 -47.05 4.21 -44.28
CA GLU A 154 -45.60 4.01 -44.39
C GLU A 154 -44.85 4.75 -43.26
N HIS A 155 -45.29 5.96 -42.91
CA HIS A 155 -44.76 6.72 -41.77
C HIS A 155 -45.02 6.01 -40.43
N ASN A 156 -46.21 5.43 -40.22
CA ASN A 156 -46.52 4.72 -38.97
C ASN A 156 -45.70 3.43 -38.81
N PHE A 157 -45.51 2.67 -39.89
CA PHE A 157 -44.61 1.51 -39.88
C PHE A 157 -43.17 1.92 -39.57
N LYS A 158 -42.71 3.05 -40.14
CA LYS A 158 -41.36 3.56 -39.87
C LYS A 158 -41.17 4.02 -38.43
N ILE A 159 -42.18 4.66 -37.83
CA ILE A 159 -42.15 5.05 -36.41
C ILE A 159 -42.06 3.83 -35.50
N PHE A 160 -42.84 2.78 -35.78
CA PHE A 160 -42.78 1.54 -35.00
C PHE A 160 -41.42 0.83 -35.13
N GLU A 161 -40.86 0.79 -36.35
CA GLU A 161 -39.53 0.23 -36.59
C GLU A 161 -38.43 1.01 -35.85
N LEU A 162 -38.49 2.35 -35.87
CA LEU A 162 -37.57 3.21 -35.11
C LEU A 162 -37.73 3.02 -33.59
N GLY A 163 -38.96 2.86 -33.10
CA GLY A 163 -39.22 2.57 -31.68
C GLY A 163 -38.60 1.25 -31.23
N ASN A 164 -38.75 0.19 -32.02
CA ASN A 164 -38.13 -1.10 -31.75
C ASN A 164 -36.59 -1.04 -31.82
N GLN A 165 -36.03 -0.28 -32.77
CA GLN A 165 -34.59 -0.03 -32.84
C GLN A 165 -34.06 0.75 -31.64
N LEU A 166 -34.82 1.74 -31.16
CA LEU A 166 -34.47 2.52 -29.97
C LEU A 166 -34.48 1.65 -28.71
N GLU A 167 -35.48 0.78 -28.55
CA GLU A 167 -35.56 -0.15 -27.42
C GLU A 167 -34.40 -1.16 -27.45
N LYS A 168 -34.07 -1.70 -28.62
CA LYS A 168 -32.88 -2.53 -28.82
C LYS A 168 -31.58 -1.78 -28.49
N SER A 169 -31.45 -0.52 -28.92
CA SER A 169 -30.30 0.33 -28.61
C SER A 169 -30.17 0.56 -27.10
N LYS A 170 -31.28 0.81 -26.39
CA LYS A 170 -31.31 0.98 -24.94
C LYS A 170 -30.87 -0.27 -24.19
N LEU A 171 -31.33 -1.46 -24.62
CA LEU A 171 -30.89 -2.73 -24.04
C LEU A 171 -29.40 -2.96 -24.28
N ASN A 172 -28.92 -2.71 -25.50
CA ASN A 172 -27.50 -2.83 -25.83
C ASN A 172 -26.63 -1.89 -24.97
N LEU A 173 -27.08 -0.65 -24.78
CA LEU A 173 -26.36 0.34 -23.97
C LEU A 173 -26.24 -0.12 -22.51
N LYS A 174 -27.31 -0.67 -21.93
CA LYS A 174 -27.29 -1.26 -20.59
C LYS A 174 -26.34 -2.44 -20.50
N SER A 175 -26.33 -3.34 -21.49
CA SER A 175 -25.38 -4.45 -21.53
C SER A 175 -23.93 -3.98 -21.70
N LEU A 176 -23.70 -2.86 -22.40
CA LEU A 176 -22.37 -2.26 -22.53
C LEU A 176 -21.89 -1.69 -21.20
N GLU A 177 -22.75 -0.99 -20.47
CA GLU A 177 -22.47 -0.46 -19.12
C GLU A 177 -22.15 -1.60 -18.12
N GLU A 178 -22.92 -2.70 -18.17
CA GLU A 178 -22.67 -3.91 -17.36
C GLU A 178 -21.31 -4.55 -17.72
N LEU A 179 -20.96 -4.57 -19.01
CA LEU A 179 -19.68 -5.10 -19.47
C LEU A 179 -18.50 -4.20 -19.07
N GLU A 180 -18.63 -2.89 -19.18
CA GLU A 180 -17.64 -1.91 -18.73
C GLU A 180 -17.40 -2.02 -17.22
N SER A 181 -18.47 -2.11 -16.43
CA SER A 181 -18.37 -2.37 -14.99
C SER A 181 -17.61 -3.67 -14.69
N THR A 182 -17.88 -4.71 -15.48
CA THR A 182 -17.18 -6.00 -15.35
C THR A 182 -15.70 -5.89 -15.72
N PHE A 183 -15.35 -5.13 -16.76
CA PHE A 183 -13.97 -4.90 -17.19
C PHE A 183 -13.18 -4.12 -16.15
N ASN A 184 -13.72 -3.01 -15.66
CA ASN A 184 -13.11 -2.21 -14.59
C ASN A 184 -12.89 -3.04 -13.32
N ARG A 185 -13.80 -3.98 -13.02
CA ARG A 185 -13.63 -4.93 -11.93
C ARG A 185 -12.45 -5.87 -12.16
N PHE A 186 -12.30 -6.46 -13.35
CA PHE A 186 -11.18 -7.35 -13.64
C PHE A 186 -9.83 -6.61 -13.61
N GLU A 187 -9.78 -5.39 -14.13
CA GLU A 187 -8.58 -4.55 -14.06
C GLU A 187 -8.21 -4.22 -12.60
N ALA A 188 -9.20 -3.96 -11.74
CA ALA A 188 -8.97 -3.76 -10.32
C ALA A 188 -8.45 -5.03 -9.61
N ILE A 189 -8.97 -6.20 -9.99
CA ILE A 189 -8.53 -7.50 -9.46
C ILE A 189 -7.06 -7.75 -9.82
N GLU A 190 -6.71 -7.63 -11.10
CA GLU A 190 -5.35 -7.86 -11.60
C GLU A 190 -4.33 -6.97 -10.88
N LYS A 191 -4.64 -5.68 -10.72
CA LYS A 191 -3.75 -4.74 -10.02
C LYS A 191 -3.54 -5.06 -8.54
N ILE A 192 -4.53 -5.67 -7.87
CA ILE A 192 -4.40 -6.08 -6.46
C ILE A 192 -3.60 -7.38 -6.36
N GLU A 193 -3.84 -8.34 -7.26
CA GLU A 193 -3.09 -9.61 -7.28
C GLU A 193 -1.61 -9.38 -7.65
N ASP A 194 -1.31 -8.49 -8.59
CA ASP A 194 0.07 -8.14 -8.97
C ASP A 194 0.87 -7.47 -7.85
N ALA A 195 0.19 -6.74 -6.96
CA ALA A 195 0.85 -6.05 -5.85
C ALA A 195 1.28 -6.99 -4.70
N PHE A 196 0.71 -8.21 -4.62
CA PHE A 196 0.86 -9.08 -3.46
C PHE A 196 1.12 -10.55 -3.81
N SER A 197 2.27 -11.06 -3.37
CA SER A 197 2.54 -12.50 -3.41
C SER A 197 1.64 -13.28 -2.44
N GLY A 198 1.09 -14.41 -2.91
CA GLY A 198 0.26 -15.31 -2.09
C GLY A 198 -1.19 -14.84 -1.87
N LEU A 199 -1.61 -13.74 -2.50
CA LEU A 199 -2.98 -13.24 -2.45
C LEU A 199 -3.77 -13.72 -3.67
N LYS A 200 -5.02 -14.12 -3.45
CA LYS A 200 -5.98 -14.42 -4.51
C LYS A 200 -7.32 -13.78 -4.20
N ILE A 201 -7.89 -13.05 -5.14
CA ILE A 201 -9.25 -12.52 -4.96
C ILE A 201 -10.24 -13.65 -5.24
N VAL A 202 -11.01 -14.01 -4.21
CA VAL A 202 -12.03 -15.06 -4.27
C VAL A 202 -13.35 -14.50 -4.78
N GLU A 203 -13.71 -13.29 -4.32
CA GLU A 203 -14.98 -12.66 -4.64
C GLU A 203 -14.81 -11.14 -4.62
N PHE A 204 -15.37 -10.46 -5.61
CA PHE A 204 -15.44 -9.00 -5.66
C PHE A 204 -16.83 -8.62 -6.16
N GLU A 205 -17.74 -8.32 -5.23
CA GLU A 205 -19.13 -7.97 -5.54
C GLU A 205 -19.48 -6.62 -4.91
N GLY A 206 -19.69 -5.61 -5.75
CA GLY A 206 -19.97 -4.24 -5.31
C GLY A 206 -18.83 -3.68 -4.45
N ASN A 207 -19.13 -3.42 -3.17
CA ASN A 207 -18.20 -2.90 -2.16
C ASN A 207 -17.58 -4.00 -1.29
N ARG A 208 -17.80 -5.28 -1.60
CA ARG A 208 -17.27 -6.41 -0.82
C ARG A 208 -16.17 -7.12 -1.57
N ILE A 209 -15.06 -7.30 -0.88
CA ILE A 209 -13.87 -7.99 -1.35
C ILE A 209 -13.63 -9.18 -0.43
N ARG A 210 -13.53 -10.38 -1.00
CA ARG A 210 -13.09 -11.58 -0.30
C ARG A 210 -11.74 -11.99 -0.84
N LEU A 211 -10.75 -12.00 0.02
CA LEU A 211 -9.37 -12.35 -0.30
C LEU A 211 -9.03 -13.69 0.33
N SER A 212 -8.32 -14.53 -0.42
CA SER A 212 -7.61 -15.70 0.10
C SER A 212 -6.16 -15.32 0.27
N LEU A 213 -5.65 -15.44 1.50
CA LEU A 213 -4.31 -15.09 1.91
C LEU A 213 -3.55 -16.39 2.21
N ARG A 214 -2.62 -16.75 1.34
CA ARG A 214 -1.67 -17.84 1.56
C ARG A 214 -0.39 -17.26 2.12
N THR A 215 -0.08 -17.58 3.37
CA THR A 215 1.11 -17.08 4.06
C THR A 215 2.03 -18.24 4.44
N PHE A 216 3.33 -17.98 4.39
CA PHE A 216 4.38 -18.92 4.75
C PHE A 216 5.29 -18.28 5.78
N ILE A 217 5.83 -19.06 6.71
CA ILE A 217 6.90 -18.59 7.59
C ILE A 217 8.23 -18.76 6.84
N PRO A 218 8.91 -17.67 6.44
CA PRO A 218 10.19 -17.79 5.75
C PRO A 218 11.29 -18.20 6.74
N ASN A 219 12.22 -19.07 6.30
CA ASN A 219 13.50 -19.34 6.96
C ASN A 219 13.40 -19.64 8.47
N LEU A 220 12.53 -20.59 8.83
CA LEU A 220 12.34 -21.01 10.22
C LEU A 220 13.65 -21.48 10.89
N GLU A 221 14.53 -22.15 10.13
CA GLU A 221 15.87 -22.57 10.62
C GLU A 221 16.76 -21.39 11.01
N ASN A 222 16.75 -20.29 10.24
CA ASN A 222 17.57 -19.11 10.54
C ASN A 222 16.98 -18.26 11.67
N LEU A 223 15.65 -18.25 11.85
CA LEU A 223 15.00 -17.50 12.94
C LEU A 223 15.18 -18.16 14.32
N LEU A 224 15.49 -19.46 14.34
CA LEU A 224 15.55 -20.27 15.55
C LEU A 224 16.97 -20.64 15.97
N HIS A 225 17.98 -19.80 15.74
CA HIS A 225 19.41 -20.11 16.03
C HIS A 225 19.69 -20.68 17.44
N ASN A 226 18.77 -20.56 18.41
CA ASN A 226 18.86 -21.09 19.77
C ASN A 226 17.88 -22.23 20.12
N GLN A 227 17.02 -22.68 19.20
CA GLN A 227 16.03 -23.74 19.45
C GLN A 227 16.16 -24.84 18.38
N THR A 228 16.67 -26.00 18.78
CA THR A 228 16.70 -27.22 17.94
C THR A 228 15.29 -27.73 17.71
N ILE A 229 14.59 -27.15 16.74
CA ILE A 229 13.26 -27.63 16.31
C ILE A 229 13.42 -28.31 14.96
N ASP A 230 13.16 -29.61 14.92
CA ASP A 230 13.15 -30.42 13.70
C ASP A 230 11.85 -30.12 12.95
N VAL A 231 11.94 -29.38 11.84
CA VAL A 231 10.76 -28.97 11.05
C VAL A 231 10.92 -29.45 9.63
N ALA A 232 10.21 -30.52 9.31
CA ALA A 232 10.23 -31.14 7.98
C ALA A 232 9.63 -30.25 6.87
N GLU A 233 8.77 -29.28 7.21
CA GLU A 233 8.17 -28.30 6.28
C GLU A 233 7.65 -27.05 7.03
N PRO A 234 7.85 -25.83 6.51
CA PRO A 234 7.33 -24.62 7.16
C PRO A 234 5.79 -24.62 7.16
N PRO A 235 5.13 -24.25 8.26
CA PRO A 235 3.68 -24.29 8.35
C PRO A 235 3.07 -23.22 7.44
N GLU A 236 2.47 -23.65 6.34
CA GLU A 236 1.63 -22.80 5.50
C GLU A 236 0.31 -22.53 6.21
N GLN A 237 -0.11 -21.26 6.21
CA GLN A 237 -1.43 -20.85 6.71
C GLN A 237 -2.25 -20.24 5.59
N ASN A 238 -3.50 -20.69 5.52
CA ASN A 238 -4.50 -20.18 4.58
C ASN A 238 -5.58 -19.48 5.38
N HIS A 239 -5.70 -18.17 5.18
CA HIS A 239 -6.72 -17.32 5.78
C HIS A 239 -7.60 -16.72 4.70
N GLU A 240 -8.86 -16.46 5.03
CA GLU A 240 -9.75 -15.66 4.20
C GLU A 240 -10.04 -14.32 4.90
N LEU A 241 -9.97 -13.23 4.13
CA LEU A 241 -10.22 -11.89 4.62
C LEU A 241 -11.41 -11.30 3.86
N LEU A 242 -12.49 -11.03 4.58
CA LEU A 242 -13.68 -10.38 4.06
C LEU A 242 -13.60 -8.89 4.40
N ILE A 243 -13.56 -8.04 3.37
CA ILE A 243 -13.47 -6.59 3.49
C ILE A 243 -14.74 -5.99 2.88
N GLU A 244 -15.49 -5.24 3.67
CA GLU A 244 -16.58 -4.39 3.21
C GLU A 244 -16.10 -2.94 3.17
N LEU A 245 -16.24 -2.30 2.02
CA LEU A 245 -15.91 -0.90 1.79
C LEU A 245 -17.17 -0.02 1.94
N MET A 246 -16.99 1.28 2.23
CA MET A 246 -18.10 2.23 2.23
C MET A 246 -18.50 2.62 0.79
N ASP A 247 -19.78 2.89 0.55
CA ASP A 247 -20.26 3.19 -0.80
C ASP A 247 -19.66 4.50 -1.34
N GLY A 248 -19.09 4.44 -2.54
CA GLY A 248 -18.46 5.59 -3.19
C GLY A 248 -17.07 5.95 -2.66
N THR A 249 -16.54 5.22 -1.67
CA THR A 249 -15.17 5.38 -1.18
C THR A 249 -14.45 4.03 -1.10
N MET A 250 -13.11 4.03 -1.04
CA MET A 250 -12.33 2.79 -0.81
C MET A 250 -12.03 2.59 0.69
N GLU A 251 -12.92 3.08 1.57
CA GLU A 251 -12.71 3.08 3.02
C GLU A 251 -13.24 1.81 3.68
N LEU A 252 -12.49 1.29 4.67
CA LEU A 252 -12.89 0.10 5.43
C LEU A 252 -14.13 0.37 6.29
N LYS A 253 -15.24 -0.28 5.96
CA LYS A 253 -16.47 -0.28 6.76
C LYS A 253 -16.43 -1.39 7.80
N HIS A 254 -16.24 -2.62 7.33
CA HIS A 254 -16.22 -3.83 8.15
C HIS A 254 -15.17 -4.80 7.62
N VAL A 255 -14.48 -5.50 8.53
CA VAL A 255 -13.49 -6.50 8.16
C VAL A 255 -13.62 -7.71 9.07
N GLU A 256 -13.55 -8.90 8.49
CA GLU A 256 -13.55 -10.18 9.21
C GLU A 256 -12.49 -11.12 8.61
N ILE A 257 -11.80 -11.85 9.48
CA ILE A 257 -10.78 -12.83 9.11
C ILE A 257 -11.21 -14.24 9.53
N PHE A 258 -10.97 -15.20 8.65
CA PHE A 258 -11.33 -16.60 8.83
C PHE A 258 -10.11 -17.52 8.63
N PRO A 259 -9.85 -18.47 9.54
CA PRO A 259 -10.46 -18.56 10.87
C PRO A 259 -10.16 -17.32 11.74
N ASN A 260 -11.01 -17.05 12.74
CA ASN A 260 -10.84 -15.91 13.66
C ASN A 260 -9.83 -16.25 14.77
N ASP A 261 -8.65 -16.70 14.36
CA ASP A 261 -7.56 -17.14 15.23
C ASP A 261 -6.40 -16.15 15.26
N VAL A 262 -6.52 -15.04 14.52
CA VAL A 262 -5.60 -13.91 14.45
C VAL A 262 -6.38 -12.62 14.70
N SER A 263 -5.89 -11.79 15.62
CA SER A 263 -6.48 -10.50 15.97
C SER A 263 -6.02 -9.42 15.01
N ILE A 264 -6.98 -8.76 14.36
CA ILE A 264 -6.74 -7.68 13.38
C ILE A 264 -7.44 -6.36 13.75
N SER A 265 -8.01 -6.28 14.96
CA SER A 265 -8.81 -5.12 15.38
C SER A 265 -7.98 -3.84 15.45
N ASP A 266 -6.77 -3.92 16.00
CA ASP A 266 -5.83 -2.81 16.10
C ASP A 266 -5.36 -2.32 14.72
N ILE A 267 -5.13 -3.25 13.78
CA ILE A 267 -4.79 -2.93 12.39
C ILE A 267 -5.96 -2.20 11.71
N THR A 268 -7.19 -2.69 11.95
CA THR A 268 -8.42 -2.10 11.40
C THR A 268 -8.65 -0.69 11.95
N ASP A 269 -8.47 -0.49 13.26
CA ASP A 269 -8.61 0.81 13.91
C ASP A 269 -7.54 1.79 13.42
N THR A 270 -6.31 1.31 13.24
CA THR A 270 -5.20 2.11 12.69
C THR A 270 -5.50 2.54 11.25
N ALA A 271 -5.97 1.62 10.40
CA ALA A 271 -6.35 1.93 9.02
C ALA A 271 -7.49 2.97 8.97
N LYS A 272 -8.46 2.89 9.88
CA LYS A 272 -9.53 3.90 10.02
C LYS A 272 -8.99 5.25 10.51
N SER A 273 -7.97 5.25 11.36
CA SER A 273 -7.39 6.47 11.96
C SER A 273 -6.38 7.20 11.07
N LEU A 274 -5.62 6.49 10.23
CA LEU A 274 -4.65 7.07 9.27
C LEU A 274 -5.30 8.16 8.40
N ARG A 275 -6.59 8.01 8.12
CA ARG A 275 -7.45 8.99 7.43
C ARG A 275 -7.59 10.34 8.15
N GLN A 276 -7.61 10.37 9.48
CA GLN A 276 -7.83 11.63 10.21
C GLN A 276 -6.63 12.57 10.15
N VAL A 277 -5.43 12.04 9.86
CA VAL A 277 -4.18 12.79 9.92
C VAL A 277 -3.73 13.26 8.53
N TYR A 278 -4.11 12.55 7.46
CA TYR A 278 -3.67 12.86 6.09
C TYR A 278 -4.88 13.10 5.16
N PHE A 279 -5.09 14.38 4.80
CA PHE A 279 -5.85 14.96 3.68
C PHE A 279 -7.33 15.39 3.83
N PRO A 280 -7.63 16.68 3.56
CA PRO A 280 -8.90 17.18 3.03
C PRO A 280 -8.96 17.23 1.48
N VAL A 281 -7.96 16.70 0.76
CA VAL A 281 -7.86 16.80 -0.71
C VAL A 281 -7.97 15.41 -1.33
N GLY A 282 -9.16 15.08 -1.84
CA GLY A 282 -9.57 13.70 -2.14
C GLY A 282 -9.32 13.18 -3.55
N VAL A 283 -8.10 13.24 -4.10
CA VAL A 283 -7.87 12.74 -5.48
C VAL A 283 -6.65 11.83 -5.67
N LEU A 284 -5.70 11.73 -4.74
CA LEU A 284 -4.55 10.83 -4.92
C LEU A 284 -4.29 9.96 -3.69
N GLU A 285 -4.12 8.65 -3.93
CA GLU A 285 -3.58 7.64 -3.01
C GLU A 285 -4.53 6.86 -2.07
N ASN A 286 -5.73 6.45 -2.53
CA ASN A 286 -6.52 5.43 -1.80
C ASN A 286 -5.96 3.99 -1.92
N ARG A 287 -5.08 3.71 -2.90
CA ARG A 287 -4.46 2.39 -3.08
C ARG A 287 -3.52 2.03 -1.94
N SER A 288 -2.76 2.99 -1.44
CA SER A 288 -1.79 2.78 -0.36
C SER A 288 -2.44 2.32 0.94
N SER A 289 -3.71 2.67 1.19
CA SER A 289 -4.42 2.34 2.43
C SER A 289 -4.90 0.88 2.49
N LEU A 290 -5.55 0.39 1.42
CA LEU A 290 -5.95 -1.02 1.34
C LEU A 290 -4.73 -1.93 1.21
N GLU A 291 -3.74 -1.49 0.43
CA GLU A 291 -2.47 -2.18 0.28
C GLU A 291 -1.74 -2.33 1.63
N TRP A 292 -1.57 -1.23 2.35
CA TRP A 292 -1.00 -1.25 3.70
C TRP A 292 -1.80 -2.16 4.63
N PHE A 293 -3.13 -2.09 4.59
CA PHE A 293 -3.99 -2.91 5.43
C PHE A 293 -3.78 -4.41 5.19
N VAL A 294 -3.85 -4.84 3.94
CA VAL A 294 -3.67 -6.25 3.55
C VAL A 294 -2.27 -6.73 3.94
N LYS A 295 -1.23 -5.92 3.69
CA LYS A 295 0.15 -6.25 4.08
C LYS A 295 0.29 -6.44 5.58
N ARG A 296 -0.30 -5.54 6.38
CA ARG A 296 -0.28 -5.65 7.85
C ARG A 296 -1.02 -6.88 8.35
N VAL A 297 -2.11 -7.27 7.70
CA VAL A 297 -2.81 -8.53 8.02
C VAL A 297 -1.94 -9.73 7.70
N GLN A 298 -1.26 -9.77 6.54
CA GLN A 298 -0.31 -10.84 6.20
C GLN A 298 0.84 -10.94 7.21
N ASP A 299 1.47 -9.81 7.56
CA ASP A 299 2.53 -9.75 8.57
C ASP A 299 2.05 -10.29 9.92
N ARG A 300 0.82 -9.92 10.31
CA ARG A 300 0.21 -10.40 11.55
C ARG A 300 -0.03 -11.89 11.52
N ILE A 301 -0.56 -12.45 10.42
CA ILE A 301 -0.76 -13.90 10.28
C ILE A 301 0.58 -14.64 10.44
N VAL A 302 1.63 -14.18 9.75
CA VAL A 302 2.97 -14.80 9.84
C VAL A 302 3.49 -14.76 11.27
N LEU A 303 3.41 -13.60 11.93
CA LEU A 303 3.89 -13.42 13.30
C LEU A 303 3.11 -14.28 14.30
N SER A 304 1.77 -14.28 14.24
CA SER A 304 0.91 -15.07 15.11
C SER A 304 1.16 -16.57 14.93
N THR A 305 1.39 -17.01 13.69
CA THR A 305 1.74 -18.41 13.39
C THR A 305 3.09 -18.78 13.97
N LEU A 306 4.11 -17.93 13.80
CA LEU A 306 5.43 -18.14 14.38
C LEU A 306 5.37 -18.24 15.91
N ARG A 307 4.64 -17.33 16.55
CA ARG A 307 4.44 -17.33 18.01
C ARG A 307 3.75 -18.61 18.47
N ARG A 308 2.67 -19.02 17.80
CA ARG A 308 1.96 -20.26 18.12
C ARG A 308 2.84 -21.49 17.94
N PHE A 309 3.66 -21.51 16.89
CA PHE A 309 4.61 -22.57 16.64
C PHE A 309 5.63 -22.71 17.78
N LEU A 310 6.28 -21.60 18.17
CA LEU A 310 7.24 -21.53 19.27
C LEU A 310 6.65 -21.94 20.62
N VAL A 311 5.43 -21.50 20.90
CA VAL A 311 4.72 -21.85 22.13
C VAL A 311 4.42 -23.34 22.14
N LYS A 312 3.96 -23.89 21.01
CA LYS A 312 3.65 -25.31 20.88
C LYS A 312 4.90 -26.19 20.99
N SER A 313 6.05 -25.76 20.47
CA SER A 313 7.31 -26.48 20.60
C SER A 313 7.90 -26.43 22.00
N ALA A 314 7.55 -25.43 22.81
CA ALA A 314 7.96 -25.36 24.21
C ALA A 314 7.23 -26.37 25.11
N ASN A 315 6.13 -26.98 24.64
CA ASN A 315 5.38 -27.97 25.39
C ASN A 315 6.26 -29.16 25.79
N SER A 316 6.14 -29.56 27.05
CA SER A 316 6.85 -30.69 27.62
C SER A 316 5.87 -31.61 28.35
N SER A 317 6.37 -32.72 28.88
CA SER A 317 5.55 -33.57 29.77
C SER A 317 5.20 -32.89 31.11
N ARG A 318 5.91 -31.81 31.48
CA ARG A 318 5.70 -31.06 32.72
C ARG A 318 4.80 -29.84 32.54
N HIS A 319 4.92 -29.16 31.40
CA HIS A 319 4.23 -27.89 31.15
C HIS A 319 3.51 -27.92 29.82
N SER A 320 2.28 -27.41 29.80
CA SER A 320 1.56 -27.10 28.58
C SER A 320 1.37 -25.59 28.44
N PHE A 321 1.54 -25.08 27.23
CA PHE A 321 1.49 -23.68 26.90
C PHE A 321 0.47 -23.41 25.80
N ASP A 322 -0.39 -22.44 26.05
CA ASP A 322 -1.38 -21.94 25.08
C ASP A 322 -1.08 -20.48 24.73
N TYR A 323 -1.17 -20.14 23.44
CA TYR A 323 -0.99 -18.77 22.97
C TYR A 323 -2.35 -18.11 22.73
N VAL A 324 -2.55 -16.96 23.36
CA VAL A 324 -3.73 -16.10 23.18
C VAL A 324 -3.32 -14.87 22.40
N ASP A 325 -3.72 -14.82 21.13
CA ASP A 325 -3.29 -13.78 20.19
C ASP A 325 -3.81 -12.39 20.56
N ARG A 326 -5.09 -12.27 20.93
CA ARG A 326 -5.73 -10.99 21.26
C ARG A 326 -5.02 -10.21 22.37
N ASP A 327 -4.52 -10.93 23.37
CA ASP A 327 -3.86 -10.33 24.53
C ASP A 327 -2.33 -10.41 24.44
N GLU A 328 -1.80 -10.93 23.33
CA GLU A 328 -0.38 -11.27 23.14
C GLU A 328 0.23 -11.97 24.36
N THR A 329 -0.50 -12.95 24.88
CA THR A 329 -0.20 -13.60 26.16
C THR A 329 -0.02 -15.10 25.97
N ILE A 330 0.98 -15.67 26.65
CA ILE A 330 1.15 -17.11 26.80
C ILE A 330 0.52 -17.50 28.14
N VAL A 331 -0.33 -18.52 28.12
CA VAL A 331 -0.83 -19.19 29.32
C VAL A 331 0.01 -20.43 29.53
N ALA A 332 0.80 -20.44 30.60
CA ALA A 332 1.61 -21.57 31.02
C ALA A 332 0.88 -22.34 32.12
N HIS A 333 0.46 -23.57 31.82
CA HIS A 333 -0.14 -24.49 32.77
C HIS A 333 0.98 -25.22 33.53
N MET A 334 1.21 -24.78 34.76
CA MET A 334 2.29 -25.24 35.62
C MET A 334 1.86 -26.42 36.49
N VAL A 335 2.86 -27.11 37.05
CA VAL A 335 2.63 -28.21 37.98
C VAL A 335 1.92 -27.70 39.24
N GLY A 336 0.90 -28.44 39.69
CA GLY A 336 0.11 -28.07 40.87
C GLY A 336 -1.19 -27.30 40.57
N GLY A 337 -1.58 -27.18 39.30
CA GLY A 337 -2.85 -26.57 38.91
C GLY A 337 -2.84 -25.05 39.06
N ILE A 338 -1.75 -24.44 38.59
CA ILE A 338 -1.56 -22.99 38.57
C ILE A 338 -1.26 -22.58 37.14
N ASP A 339 -1.93 -21.54 36.68
CA ASP A 339 -1.72 -20.94 35.37
C ASP A 339 -0.94 -19.64 35.53
N ALA A 340 0.19 -19.54 34.83
CA ALA A 340 0.95 -18.31 34.68
C ALA A 340 0.56 -17.61 33.38
N PHE A 341 0.19 -16.33 33.50
CA PHE A 341 -0.10 -15.45 32.37
C PHE A 341 1.14 -14.64 32.06
N ILE A 342 1.79 -14.93 30.94
CA ILE A 342 3.08 -14.35 30.54
C ILE A 342 2.85 -13.45 29.33
N LYS A 343 3.14 -12.17 29.45
CA LYS A 343 3.03 -11.20 28.36
C LYS A 343 4.26 -11.23 27.48
N LEU A 344 4.04 -11.20 26.17
CA LEU A 344 5.08 -11.09 25.18
C LEU A 344 5.57 -9.64 25.06
N PRO A 345 6.90 -9.38 25.02
CA PRO A 345 7.42 -8.07 24.73
C PRO A 345 7.20 -7.71 23.25
N GLN A 346 7.20 -6.41 22.96
CA GLN A 346 7.06 -5.93 21.58
C GLN A 346 8.19 -6.47 20.70
N GLY A 347 7.83 -6.97 19.52
CA GLY A 347 8.77 -7.57 18.58
C GLY A 347 9.20 -9.00 18.92
N TRP A 348 8.72 -9.62 20.01
CA TRP A 348 8.94 -11.04 20.27
C TRP A 348 8.25 -11.90 19.19
N PRO A 349 8.91 -12.94 18.65
CA PRO A 349 10.18 -13.55 19.09
C PRO A 349 11.44 -12.99 18.41
N LEU A 350 11.32 -11.97 17.55
CA LEU A 350 12.43 -11.43 16.76
C LEU A 350 13.39 -10.59 17.61
N THR A 351 12.91 -10.02 18.73
CA THR A 351 13.73 -9.27 19.68
C THR A 351 14.09 -10.13 20.90
N SER A 352 15.31 -9.98 21.41
CA SER A 352 15.84 -10.70 22.59
C SER A 352 15.31 -10.18 23.94
N SER A 353 14.14 -9.52 23.92
CA SER A 353 13.52 -8.94 25.11
C SER A 353 12.97 -10.04 26.03
N GLY A 354 13.14 -9.85 27.34
CA GLY A 354 12.68 -10.81 28.34
C GLY A 354 11.16 -10.86 28.47
N LEU A 355 10.62 -12.07 28.64
CA LEU A 355 9.23 -12.32 28.97
C LEU A 355 8.86 -11.67 30.32
N THR A 356 7.58 -11.35 30.49
CA THR A 356 7.07 -10.70 31.71
C THR A 356 5.89 -11.49 32.26
N LEU A 357 5.97 -11.90 33.53
CA LEU A 357 4.87 -12.52 34.24
C LEU A 357 3.86 -11.45 34.64
N VAL A 358 2.63 -11.55 34.12
CA VAL A 358 1.52 -10.64 34.42
C VAL A 358 0.81 -11.05 35.70
N SER A 359 0.46 -12.34 35.78
CA SER A 359 -0.27 -12.87 36.93
C SER A 359 -0.16 -14.38 37.01
N LEU A 360 -0.47 -14.91 38.19
CA LEU A 360 -0.65 -16.32 38.46
C LEU A 360 -2.09 -16.53 38.93
N LYS A 361 -2.75 -17.58 38.46
CA LYS A 361 -4.09 -17.96 38.94
C LYS A 361 -4.12 -19.45 39.22
N SER A 362 -4.84 -19.86 40.24
CA SER A 362 -5.12 -21.29 40.40
C SER A 362 -6.15 -21.74 39.37
N SER A 363 -5.84 -22.81 38.65
CA SER A 363 -6.73 -23.42 37.66
C SER A 363 -7.62 -24.52 38.25
N SER A 364 -7.32 -25.00 39.47
CA SER A 364 -8.13 -26.02 40.14
C SER A 364 -9.05 -25.42 41.21
N GLN A 365 -10.31 -25.88 41.25
CA GLN A 365 -11.24 -25.60 42.35
C GLN A 365 -10.79 -26.20 43.70
N TYR A 366 -9.69 -26.97 43.72
CA TYR A 366 -9.20 -27.77 44.84
C TYR A 366 -7.85 -27.31 45.41
N SER A 367 -7.23 -26.26 44.86
CA SER A 367 -5.99 -25.72 45.43
C SER A 367 -6.28 -25.02 46.75
N GLN A 368 -5.47 -25.30 47.78
CA GLN A 368 -5.36 -24.42 48.96
C GLN A 368 -5.22 -22.98 48.48
N GLN A 369 -6.05 -22.09 49.00
CA GLN A 369 -6.19 -20.71 48.52
C GLN A 369 -4.86 -19.96 48.66
N ILE A 370 -4.06 -19.96 47.59
CA ILE A 370 -2.79 -19.24 47.56
C ILE A 370 -3.13 -17.76 47.69
N SER A 371 -2.54 -17.09 48.68
CA SER A 371 -2.83 -15.68 48.91
C SER A 371 -2.46 -14.85 47.69
N LEU A 372 -3.33 -13.93 47.29
CA LEU A 372 -3.09 -13.02 46.17
C LEU A 372 -1.81 -12.18 46.39
N THR A 373 -1.51 -11.83 47.64
CA THR A 373 -0.26 -11.15 48.00
C THR A 373 0.99 -11.99 47.72
N LEU A 374 0.92 -13.32 47.90
CA LEU A 374 2.01 -14.23 47.57
C LEU A 374 2.22 -14.28 46.07
N LEU A 375 1.13 -14.39 45.30
CA LEU A 375 1.19 -14.45 43.83
C LEU A 375 1.74 -13.16 43.23
N CYS A 376 1.34 -11.99 43.75
CA CYS A 376 1.92 -10.70 43.34
C CYS A 376 3.42 -10.64 43.64
N LYS A 377 3.85 -11.10 44.81
CA LYS A 377 5.27 -11.14 45.18
C LYS A 377 6.09 -12.07 44.29
N VAL A 378 5.52 -13.21 43.89
CA VAL A 378 6.16 -14.12 42.92
C VAL A 378 6.35 -13.42 41.57
N ALA A 379 5.34 -12.68 41.09
CA ALA A 379 5.46 -11.92 39.84
C ALA A 379 6.50 -10.82 39.91
N GLU A 380 6.59 -10.06 41.01
CA GLU A 380 7.64 -9.05 41.22
C GLU A 380 9.04 -9.66 41.17
N VAL A 381 9.26 -10.77 41.89
CA VAL A 381 10.56 -11.45 41.92
C VAL A 381 10.89 -12.05 40.55
N ALA A 382 9.94 -12.71 39.88
CA ALA A 382 10.14 -13.28 38.56
C ALA A 382 10.51 -12.23 37.51
N ASN A 383 9.86 -11.06 37.54
CA ASN A 383 10.15 -9.97 36.60
C ASN A 383 11.46 -9.24 36.90
N SER A 384 12.01 -9.40 38.11
CA SER A 384 13.33 -8.86 38.49
C SER A 384 14.51 -9.73 38.03
N LEU A 385 14.24 -10.93 37.49
CA LEU A 385 15.28 -11.80 36.94
C LEU A 385 15.99 -11.16 35.74
N ASP A 386 17.23 -11.58 35.53
CA ASP A 386 18.02 -11.16 34.38
C ASP A 386 17.32 -11.52 33.06
N THR A 387 17.57 -10.71 32.03
CA THR A 387 16.89 -10.87 30.73
C THR A 387 17.11 -12.25 30.13
N ASN A 388 18.29 -12.86 30.31
CA ASN A 388 18.62 -14.17 29.75
C ASN A 388 17.78 -15.27 30.41
N ALA A 389 17.55 -15.21 31.72
CA ALA A 389 16.65 -16.12 32.44
C ALA A 389 15.17 -15.96 32.02
N ARG A 390 14.82 -14.86 31.33
CA ARG A 390 13.46 -14.56 30.86
C ARG A 390 13.28 -14.72 29.36
N GLN A 391 14.28 -15.20 28.61
CA GLN A 391 14.21 -15.28 27.15
C GLN A 391 13.42 -16.48 26.64
N THR A 392 13.55 -17.65 27.27
CA THR A 392 12.90 -18.88 26.82
C THR A 392 11.63 -19.15 27.61
N ILE A 393 10.59 -19.66 26.94
CA ILE A 393 9.30 -19.95 27.56
C ILE A 393 9.46 -20.99 28.68
N SER A 394 10.12 -22.11 28.39
CA SER A 394 10.37 -23.18 29.36
C SER A 394 11.24 -22.72 30.52
N GLY A 395 12.39 -22.10 30.22
CA GLY A 395 13.32 -21.63 31.24
C GLY A 395 12.71 -20.58 32.17
N PHE A 396 11.93 -19.65 31.63
CA PHE A 396 11.23 -18.66 32.46
C PHE A 396 10.17 -19.33 33.35
N THR A 397 9.41 -20.29 32.81
CA THR A 397 8.38 -21.02 33.57
C THR A 397 8.98 -21.84 34.71
N ASP A 398 10.10 -22.53 34.47
CA ASP A 398 10.85 -23.26 35.51
C ASP A 398 11.28 -22.34 36.66
N ARG A 399 11.74 -21.12 36.33
CA ARG A 399 12.11 -20.12 37.34
C ARG A 399 10.91 -19.61 38.12
N VAL A 400 9.78 -19.40 37.46
CA VAL A 400 8.53 -19.01 38.14
C VAL A 400 8.07 -20.11 39.11
N GLU A 401 8.15 -21.39 38.73
CA GLU A 401 7.87 -22.52 39.63
C GLU A 401 8.82 -22.55 40.83
N GLU A 402 10.12 -22.35 40.59
CA GLU A 402 11.14 -22.31 41.65
C GLU A 402 10.86 -21.20 42.68
N ILE A 403 10.58 -19.98 42.19
CA ILE A 403 10.26 -18.82 43.05
C ILE A 403 8.97 -19.08 43.83
N LEU A 404 7.95 -19.64 43.19
CA LEU A 404 6.68 -19.97 43.84
C LEU A 404 6.90 -20.97 44.99
N MET A 405 7.67 -22.04 44.76
CA MET A 405 7.98 -23.02 45.81
C MET A 405 8.73 -22.38 46.98
N GLN A 406 9.75 -21.55 46.70
CA GLN A 406 10.53 -20.87 47.74
C GLN A 406 9.67 -19.93 48.59
N GLN A 407 8.75 -19.18 47.97
CA GLN A 407 7.87 -18.27 48.69
C GLN A 407 6.83 -19.05 49.52
N MET A 408 6.35 -20.21 49.05
CA MET A 408 5.47 -21.07 49.85
C MET A 408 6.18 -21.65 51.08
N THR A 409 7.41 -22.16 50.94
CA THR A 409 8.17 -22.68 52.09
C THR A 409 8.46 -21.60 53.12
N ALA A 410 8.84 -20.40 52.67
CA ALA A 410 9.11 -19.26 53.56
C ALA A 410 7.88 -18.85 54.39
N VAL A 411 6.68 -18.94 53.81
CA VAL A 411 5.42 -18.67 54.53
C VAL A 411 5.17 -19.74 55.60
N THR A 412 5.35 -21.03 55.27
CA THR A 412 5.17 -22.12 56.26
C THR A 412 6.21 -22.16 57.38
N THR A 413 7.42 -21.62 57.18
CA THR A 413 8.45 -21.55 58.24
C THR A 413 8.33 -20.31 59.14
N SER A 414 7.51 -19.33 58.74
CA SER A 414 7.31 -18.07 59.48
C SER A 414 6.07 -18.08 60.40
N THR A 415 5.30 -19.16 60.35
CA THR A 415 4.19 -19.50 61.25
C THR A 415 4.62 -20.58 62.22
#